data_AF-A0A377ZC99-F1
#
_entry.id   AF-A0A377ZC99-F1
#
_cell.length_a   1.000
_cell.length_b   1.000
_cell.length_c   1.000
_cell.angle_alpha   90.00
_cell.angle_beta   90.00
_cell.angle_gamma   90.00
#
_symmetry.space_group_name_H-M   'P 1'
#
loop_
_entity.id
_entity.type
_entity.pdbx_description
1 polymer ?
#
loop_
_entity_poly.entity_id
_entity_poly.type
_entity_poly.pdbx_seq_one_letter_code
_entity_poly.pdbx_strand_id
1 'polypeptide(L)'
;MFRLEDLTLFVRAAALGSFSDAAREAGQQPAQVSAAIKRLETILNIRLFARSTRSLRLTPEGETWLPYATQMLDTLEAGLQKIQTPDDEVRGMLQIAVPSDLGRNLLLTLFRDFRQRHPALRLRLLFSDQLTDVFKDPVDVAFRYGNNDDASFISLPVAPENRRVLVASPEWIARHGEPQTLEELSSTMR
;
A
#
# COMPACT_ATOMS: atom_id res chain seq x y z
N MET A 1 19.73 10.03 -22.40
CA MET A 1 20.32 9.26 -21.29
C MET A 1 19.22 9.00 -20.27
N PHE A 2 19.06 7.75 -19.86
CA PHE A 2 18.07 7.34 -18.86
C PHE A 2 18.37 8.00 -17.51
N ARG A 3 17.36 8.60 -16.87
CA ARG A 3 17.50 9.30 -15.59
C ARG A 3 16.61 8.63 -14.55
N LEU A 4 17.20 8.32 -13.40
CA LEU A 4 16.47 7.72 -12.29
C LEU A 4 15.36 8.63 -11.75
N GLU A 5 15.59 9.95 -11.78
CA GLU A 5 14.57 10.93 -11.38
C GLU A 5 13.36 10.89 -12.31
N ASP A 6 13.56 10.77 -13.63
CA ASP A 6 12.47 10.64 -14.59
C ASP A 6 11.67 9.33 -14.33
N LEU A 7 12.35 8.25 -13.93
CA LEU A 7 11.74 6.97 -13.54
C LEU A 7 10.93 7.09 -12.23
N THR A 8 11.49 7.78 -11.23
CA THR A 8 10.83 8.03 -9.94
C THR A 8 9.54 8.81 -10.14
N LEU A 9 9.58 9.86 -10.96
CA LEU A 9 8.41 10.67 -11.30
C LEU A 9 7.36 9.87 -12.06
N PHE A 10 7.76 8.93 -12.91
CA PHE A 10 6.84 8.01 -13.58
C PHE A 10 6.08 7.13 -12.59
N VAL A 11 6.80 6.46 -11.67
CA VAL A 11 6.18 5.59 -10.66
C VAL A 11 5.22 6.39 -9.77
N ARG A 12 5.64 7.56 -9.27
CA ARG A 12 4.77 8.42 -8.44
C ARG A 12 3.55 8.94 -9.19
N ALA A 13 3.71 9.38 -10.44
CA ALA A 13 2.58 9.83 -11.26
C ALA A 13 1.57 8.72 -11.56
N ALA A 14 2.05 7.49 -11.78
CA ALA A 14 1.20 6.32 -11.98
C ALA A 14 0.40 5.97 -10.71
N ALA A 15 1.07 5.99 -9.55
CA ALA A 15 0.45 5.74 -8.26
C ALA A 15 -0.65 6.76 -7.91
N LEU A 16 -0.37 8.05 -8.12
CA LEU A 16 -1.28 9.15 -7.76
C LEU A 16 -2.34 9.44 -8.83
N GLY A 17 -2.19 8.93 -10.05
CA GLY A 17 -3.07 9.26 -11.18
C GLY A 17 -3.06 10.76 -11.56
N SER A 18 -1.99 11.49 -11.22
CA SER A 18 -1.92 12.95 -11.38
C SER A 18 -0.47 13.44 -11.44
N PHE A 19 -0.12 14.16 -12.51
CA PHE A 19 1.18 14.85 -12.60
C PHE A 19 1.29 15.99 -11.61
N SER A 20 0.18 16.66 -11.28
CA SER A 20 0.18 17.77 -10.33
C SER A 20 0.47 17.31 -8.91
N ASP A 21 -0.08 16.16 -8.52
CA ASP A 21 0.15 15.62 -7.18
C ASP A 21 1.55 15.02 -7.05
N ALA A 22 2.03 14.31 -8.08
CA ALA A 22 3.43 13.84 -8.14
C ALA A 22 4.43 15.01 -8.09
N ALA A 23 4.15 16.11 -8.78
CA ALA A 23 4.98 17.31 -8.72
C ALA A 23 5.02 17.92 -7.32
N ARG A 24 3.86 17.96 -6.63
CA ARG A 24 3.77 18.48 -5.26
C ARG A 24 4.60 17.64 -4.28
N GLU A 25 4.55 16.30 -4.39
CA GLU A 25 5.37 15.41 -3.57
C GLU A 25 6.87 15.59 -3.85
N ALA A 26 7.25 15.76 -5.11
CA ALA A 26 8.64 15.92 -5.52
C ALA A 26 9.20 17.34 -5.29
N GLY A 27 8.39 18.30 -4.84
CA GLY A 27 8.79 19.72 -4.73
C GLY A 27 9.06 20.38 -6.09
N GLN A 28 8.42 19.88 -7.15
CA GLN A 28 8.60 20.33 -8.54
C GLN A 28 7.34 21.00 -9.09
N GLN A 29 7.47 21.62 -10.27
CA GLN A 29 6.33 22.14 -11.01
C GLN A 29 5.71 21.04 -11.90
N PRO A 30 4.37 21.01 -12.11
CA PRO A 30 3.73 20.01 -12.97
C PRO A 30 4.30 19.93 -14.39
N ALA A 31 4.77 21.06 -14.94
CA ALA A 31 5.43 21.12 -16.24
C ALA A 31 6.77 20.36 -16.26
N GLN A 32 7.51 20.35 -15.16
CA GLN A 32 8.78 19.62 -15.03
C GLN A 32 8.54 18.11 -15.01
N VAL A 33 7.51 17.66 -14.27
CA VAL A 33 7.08 16.25 -14.27
C VAL A 33 6.65 15.81 -15.67
N SER A 34 5.78 16.59 -16.33
CA SER A 34 5.36 16.29 -17.71
C SER A 34 6.55 16.20 -18.68
N ALA A 35 7.54 17.09 -18.55
CA ALA A 35 8.76 17.05 -19.35
C ALA A 35 9.63 15.84 -19.04
N ALA A 36 9.74 15.43 -17.77
CA ALA A 36 10.45 14.23 -17.33
C ALA A 36 9.84 12.95 -17.90
N ILE A 37 8.51 12.81 -17.79
CA ILE A 37 7.79 11.69 -18.38
C ILE A 37 7.99 11.65 -19.89
N LYS A 38 7.87 12.79 -20.58
CA LYS A 38 8.09 12.86 -22.03
C LYS A 38 9.51 12.44 -22.43
N ARG A 39 10.53 12.81 -21.63
CA ARG A 39 11.92 12.35 -21.86
C ARG A 39 12.03 10.84 -21.68
N LEU A 40 11.45 10.28 -20.61
CA LEU A 40 11.46 8.85 -20.35
C LEU A 40 10.78 8.08 -21.49
N GLU A 41 9.58 8.49 -21.91
CA GLU A 41 8.87 7.93 -23.07
C GLU A 41 9.72 7.95 -24.34
N THR A 42 10.45 9.06 -24.57
CA THR A 42 11.34 9.19 -25.74
C THR A 42 12.51 8.21 -25.68
N ILE A 43 13.09 8.01 -24.49
CA ILE A 43 14.22 7.09 -24.29
C ILE A 43 13.78 5.64 -24.47
N LEU A 44 12.60 5.28 -23.96
CA LEU A 44 12.02 3.94 -24.09
C LEU A 44 11.39 3.69 -25.46
N ASN A 45 11.20 4.74 -26.27
CA ASN A 45 10.44 4.71 -27.51
C ASN A 45 9.02 4.14 -27.35
N ILE A 46 8.40 4.43 -26.20
CA ILE A 46 7.09 3.90 -25.77
C ILE A 46 6.29 5.05 -25.14
N ARG A 47 4.97 5.05 -25.35
CA ARG A 47 4.05 5.89 -24.57
C ARG A 47 3.70 5.17 -23.28
N LEU A 48 3.88 5.83 -22.14
CA LEU A 48 3.59 5.29 -20.82
C LEU A 48 2.23 5.76 -20.31
N PHE A 49 1.80 6.97 -20.69
CA PHE A 49 0.49 7.52 -20.31
C PHE A 49 -0.38 7.86 -21.51
N ALA A 50 -1.68 7.60 -21.39
CA ALA A 50 -2.69 8.03 -22.33
C ALA A 50 -3.06 9.50 -22.10
N ARG A 51 -3.21 10.26 -23.19
CA ARG A 51 -3.68 11.66 -23.12
C ARG A 51 -5.19 11.69 -22.92
N SER A 52 -5.65 11.87 -21.69
CA SER A 52 -7.04 12.23 -21.39
C SER A 52 -7.08 13.49 -20.52
N THR A 53 -7.99 14.41 -20.84
CA THR A 53 -8.17 15.70 -20.15
C THR A 53 -8.85 15.57 -18.78
N ARG A 54 -9.30 14.37 -18.40
CA ARG A 54 -10.02 14.12 -17.14
C ARG A 54 -9.36 13.13 -16.19
N SER A 55 -8.39 12.34 -16.65
CA SER A 55 -7.68 11.38 -15.79
C SER A 55 -6.36 10.96 -16.42
N LEU A 56 -5.28 10.96 -15.63
CA LEU A 56 -4.03 10.33 -16.05
C LEU A 56 -4.22 8.81 -15.98
N ARG A 57 -3.97 8.10 -17.08
CA ARG A 57 -4.04 6.64 -17.15
C ARG A 57 -2.81 6.09 -17.83
N LEU A 58 -2.34 4.93 -17.39
CA LEU A 58 -1.29 4.21 -18.08
C LEU A 58 -1.82 3.66 -19.42
N THR A 59 -0.91 3.53 -20.38
CA THR A 59 -1.12 2.68 -21.56
C THR A 59 -0.87 1.21 -21.18
N PRO A 60 -1.26 0.24 -22.02
CA PRO A 60 -0.90 -1.17 -21.80
C PRO A 60 0.62 -1.39 -21.64
N GLU A 61 1.42 -0.65 -22.40
CA GLU A 61 2.88 -0.68 -22.29
C GLU A 61 3.36 -0.04 -20.97
N GLY A 62 2.69 1.03 -20.52
CA GLY A 62 2.94 1.67 -19.23
C GLY A 62 2.61 0.76 -18.04
N GLU A 63 1.50 0.03 -18.12
CA GLU A 63 1.13 -1.00 -17.12
C GLU A 63 2.15 -2.14 -17.11
N THR A 64 2.61 -2.58 -18.27
CA THR A 64 3.65 -3.61 -18.39
C THR A 64 4.99 -3.14 -17.85
N TRP A 65 5.34 -1.87 -18.06
CA TRP A 65 6.62 -1.29 -17.63
C TRP A 65 6.68 -0.97 -16.12
N LEU A 66 5.55 -0.58 -15.51
CA LEU A 66 5.49 -0.11 -14.13
C LEU A 66 6.15 -1.05 -13.11
N PRO A 67 5.89 -2.37 -13.09
CA PRO A 67 6.51 -3.28 -12.13
C PRO A 67 8.04 -3.28 -12.22
N TYR A 68 8.59 -3.25 -13.44
CA TYR A 68 10.04 -3.20 -13.66
C TYR A 68 10.65 -1.87 -13.19
N ALA A 69 9.96 -0.76 -13.47
CA ALA A 69 10.37 0.55 -13.01
C ALA A 69 10.44 0.63 -11.47
N THR A 70 9.42 0.11 -10.79
CA THR A 70 9.36 0.04 -9.33
C THR A 70 10.51 -0.82 -8.78
N GLN A 71 10.68 -2.04 -9.30
CA GLN A 71 11.74 -2.96 -8.85
C GLN A 71 13.15 -2.37 -9.01
N MET A 72 13.41 -1.61 -10.08
CA MET A 72 14.68 -0.93 -10.29
C MET A 72 14.97 0.11 -9.20
N LEU A 73 13.96 0.87 -8.78
CA LEU A 73 14.08 1.86 -7.70
C LEU A 73 14.32 1.16 -6.35
N ASP A 74 13.53 0.13 -6.05
CA ASP A 74 13.65 -0.63 -4.80
C ASP A 74 15.05 -1.27 -4.65
N THR A 75 15.55 -1.85 -5.74
CA THR A 75 16.89 -2.48 -5.76
C THR A 75 18.00 -1.47 -5.49
N LEU A 76 17.88 -0.26 -6.06
CA LEU A 76 18.83 0.81 -5.82
C LEU A 76 18.80 1.27 -4.37
N GLU A 77 17.60 1.48 -3.82
CA GLU A 77 17.43 1.91 -2.43
C GLU A 77 18.00 0.88 -1.46
N ALA A 78 17.72 -0.42 -1.67
CA ALA A 78 18.30 -1.50 -0.89
C ALA A 78 19.85 -1.51 -0.95
N GLY A 79 20.41 -1.28 -2.13
CA GLY A 79 21.86 -1.16 -2.32
C GLY A 79 22.46 0.02 -1.54
N LEU A 80 21.82 1.19 -1.60
CA LEU A 80 22.26 2.39 -0.86
C LEU A 80 22.18 2.18 0.66
N GLN A 81 21.10 1.58 1.16
CA GLN A 81 20.94 1.27 2.58
C GLN A 81 22.05 0.33 3.10
N LYS A 82 22.44 -0.67 2.28
CA LYS A 82 23.49 -1.62 2.62
C LYS A 82 24.89 -0.98 2.69
N ILE A 83 25.15 0.04 1.89
CA ILE A 83 26.45 0.74 1.86
C ILE A 83 26.56 1.78 2.99
N GLN A 84 25.44 2.42 3.37
CA GLN A 84 25.44 3.56 4.28
C GLN A 84 25.34 3.19 5.77
N THR A 85 25.19 1.91 6.13
CA THR A 85 24.84 1.48 7.49
C THR A 85 25.90 0.53 8.06
N PRO A 86 26.51 0.83 9.23
CA PRO A 86 27.12 -0.21 10.06
C PRO A 86 26.01 -1.18 10.50
N ASP A 87 26.22 -2.48 10.29
CA ASP A 87 25.25 -3.59 10.11
C ASP A 87 23.98 -3.71 11.00
N ASP A 88 23.68 -2.86 11.98
CA ASP A 88 22.61 -3.14 12.97
C ASP A 88 21.53 -2.06 13.18
N GLU A 89 21.65 -0.84 12.63
CA GLU A 89 20.65 0.21 12.90
C GLU A 89 19.60 0.37 11.79
N VAL A 90 18.42 -0.20 12.01
CA VAL A 90 17.22 -0.01 11.16
C VAL A 90 16.69 1.42 11.33
N ARG A 91 16.70 2.19 10.24
CA ARG A 91 16.30 3.62 10.19
C ARG A 91 15.52 3.94 8.93
N GLY A 92 14.85 5.10 8.93
CA GLY A 92 14.04 5.57 7.80
C GLY A 92 12.56 5.69 8.14
N MET A 93 11.68 5.64 7.14
CA MET A 93 10.24 5.67 7.32
C MET A 93 9.64 4.35 6.85
N LEU A 94 8.84 3.71 7.70
CA LEU A 94 8.08 2.50 7.38
C LEU A 94 6.59 2.83 7.40
N GLN A 95 5.94 2.72 6.24
CA GLN A 95 4.53 3.01 6.03
C GLN A 95 3.71 1.72 6.06
N ILE A 96 2.84 1.59 7.06
CA ILE A 96 2.09 0.36 7.32
C ILE A 96 0.59 0.63 7.21
N ALA A 97 -0.09 -0.09 6.33
CA ALA A 97 -1.55 -0.09 6.24
C ALA A 97 -2.15 -1.23 7.09
N VAL A 98 -3.20 -0.92 7.83
CA VAL A 98 -3.82 -1.85 8.79
C VAL A 98 -5.33 -1.65 8.84
N PRO A 99 -6.15 -2.73 8.87
CA PRO A 99 -7.57 -2.65 9.18
C PRO A 99 -7.78 -1.93 10.52
N SER A 100 -8.78 -1.06 10.59
CA SER A 100 -8.90 -0.16 11.73
C SER A 100 -9.15 -0.90 13.04
N ASP A 101 -9.90 -1.99 12.99
CA ASP A 101 -10.18 -2.87 14.12
C ASP A 101 -8.92 -3.60 14.59
N LEU A 102 -8.19 -4.23 13.67
CA LEU A 102 -6.97 -4.97 13.98
C LEU A 102 -5.89 -4.04 14.56
N GLY A 103 -5.75 -2.89 13.91
CA GLY A 103 -4.80 -1.86 14.28
C GLY A 103 -4.99 -1.37 15.70
N ARG A 104 -6.20 -0.89 16.02
CA ARG A 104 -6.52 -0.29 17.31
C ARG A 104 -6.59 -1.31 18.45
N ASN A 105 -7.11 -2.51 18.18
CA ASN A 105 -7.38 -3.47 19.26
C ASN A 105 -6.22 -4.41 19.54
N LEU A 106 -5.38 -4.72 18.55
CA LEU A 106 -4.33 -5.74 18.68
C LEU A 106 -2.92 -5.21 18.44
N LEU A 107 -2.73 -4.40 17.39
CA LEU A 107 -1.38 -4.09 16.89
C LEU A 107 -0.75 -2.83 17.50
N LEU A 108 -1.51 -1.95 18.15
CA LEU A 108 -0.95 -0.72 18.77
C LEU A 108 0.18 -1.01 19.76
N THR A 109 0.04 -2.03 20.62
CA THR A 109 1.10 -2.42 21.55
C THR A 109 2.34 -2.91 20.82
N LEU A 110 2.16 -3.74 19.79
CA LEU A 110 3.25 -4.27 18.98
C LEU A 110 4.01 -3.14 18.27
N PHE A 111 3.31 -2.16 17.69
CA PHE A 111 3.95 -1.00 17.05
C PHE A 111 4.74 -0.14 18.03
N ARG A 112 4.23 0.04 19.25
CA ARG A 112 4.95 0.73 20.32
C ARG A 112 6.25 0.00 20.66
N ASP A 113 6.19 -1.31 20.88
CA ASP A 113 7.34 -2.13 21.26
C ASP A 113 8.36 -2.21 20.10
N PHE A 114 7.87 -2.23 18.86
CA PHE A 114 8.72 -2.19 17.66
C PHE A 114 9.45 -0.85 17.54
N ARG A 115 8.77 0.27 17.77
CA ARG A 115 9.40 1.61 17.77
C ARG A 115 10.42 1.78 18.90
N GLN A 116 10.20 1.14 20.05
CA GLN A 116 11.18 1.15 21.14
C GLN A 116 12.46 0.38 20.78
N ARG A 117 12.32 -0.76 20.07
CA ARG A 117 13.44 -1.56 19.59
C ARG A 117 14.21 -0.90 18.45
N HIS A 118 13.54 -0.09 17.61
CA HIS A 118 14.13 0.59 16.47
C HIS A 118 13.87 2.11 16.54
N PRO A 119 14.56 2.84 17.42
CA PRO A 119 14.28 4.26 17.69
C PRO A 119 14.59 5.18 16.49
N ALA A 120 15.49 4.77 15.59
CA ALA A 120 15.81 5.50 14.37
C ALA A 120 14.78 5.31 13.23
N LEU A 121 13.81 4.40 13.41
CA LEU A 121 12.75 4.13 12.45
C LEU A 121 11.49 4.94 12.79
N ARG A 122 10.95 5.66 11.79
CA ARG A 122 9.68 6.37 11.87
C ARG A 122 8.57 5.49 11.32
N LEU A 123 7.57 5.18 12.15
CA LEU A 123 6.38 4.45 11.72
C LEU A 123 5.29 5.42 11.29
N ARG A 124 4.78 5.25 10.07
CA ARG A 124 3.55 5.91 9.59
C ARG A 124 2.46 4.86 9.45
N LEU A 125 1.47 4.91 10.33
CA LEU A 125 0.38 3.93 10.37
C LEU A 125 -0.85 4.51 9.67
N LEU A 126 -1.37 3.79 8.67
CA LEU A 126 -2.61 4.10 7.98
C LEU A 126 -3.67 3.11 8.45
N PHE A 127 -4.60 3.59 9.28
CA PHE A 127 -5.76 2.80 9.70
C PHE A 127 -6.92 3.05 8.74
N SER A 128 -7.33 2.01 8.02
CA SER A 128 -8.44 2.10 7.07
C SER A 128 -9.11 0.73 6.91
N ASP A 129 -10.43 0.74 6.77
CA ASP A 129 -11.20 -0.46 6.43
C ASP A 129 -11.39 -0.60 4.91
N GLN A 130 -10.89 0.36 4.13
CA GLN A 130 -10.81 0.24 2.69
C GLN A 130 -9.63 -0.63 2.28
N LEU A 131 -9.81 -1.39 1.19
CA LEU A 131 -8.71 -2.08 0.52
C LEU A 131 -7.73 -1.04 -0.04
N THR A 132 -6.67 -0.79 0.72
CA THR A 132 -5.52 0.02 0.30
C THR A 132 -4.81 -0.70 -0.83
N ASP A 133 -4.56 -0.04 -1.95
CA ASP A 133 -3.84 -0.61 -3.09
C ASP A 133 -2.34 -0.42 -2.85
N VAL A 134 -1.63 -1.50 -2.49
CA VAL A 134 -0.20 -1.45 -2.12
C VAL A 134 0.68 -0.91 -3.26
N PHE A 135 0.19 -0.92 -4.51
CA PHE A 135 0.92 -0.33 -5.65
C PHE A 135 0.66 1.16 -5.86
N LYS A 136 -0.51 1.66 -5.44
CA LYS A 136 -0.91 3.06 -5.64
C LYS A 136 -0.71 3.90 -4.39
N ASP A 137 -0.84 3.28 -3.22
CA ASP A 137 -0.68 3.93 -1.95
C ASP A 137 0.78 3.81 -1.49
N PRO A 138 1.34 4.84 -0.83
CA PRO A 138 2.69 4.77 -0.28
C PRO A 138 2.70 3.86 0.95
N VAL A 139 2.71 2.55 0.73
CA VAL A 139 2.62 1.52 1.76
C VAL A 139 3.69 0.47 1.51
N ASP A 140 4.54 0.23 2.50
CA ASP A 140 5.59 -0.78 2.43
C ASP A 140 5.08 -2.14 2.91
N VAL A 141 4.15 -2.14 3.88
CA VAL A 141 3.55 -3.36 4.45
C VAL A 141 2.05 -3.16 4.69
N ALA A 142 1.23 -4.12 4.31
CA ALA A 142 -0.20 -4.11 4.58
C ALA A 142 -0.64 -5.35 5.36
N PHE A 143 -1.32 -5.16 6.49
CA PHE A 143 -2.08 -6.21 7.14
C PHE A 143 -3.45 -6.31 6.46
N ARG A 144 -3.94 -7.53 6.23
CA ARG A 144 -5.25 -7.75 5.58
C ARG A 144 -5.93 -8.99 6.14
N TYR A 145 -7.27 -8.98 6.07
CA TYR A 145 -8.07 -10.17 6.29
C TYR A 145 -8.32 -10.90 4.96
N GLY A 146 -8.45 -12.22 5.03
CA GLY A 146 -8.75 -13.07 3.89
C GLY A 146 -7.51 -13.54 3.14
N ASN A 147 -7.73 -14.43 2.19
CA ASN A 147 -6.69 -14.93 1.31
C ASN A 147 -6.50 -13.96 0.16
N ASN A 148 -5.28 -13.92 -0.35
CA ASN A 148 -4.92 -13.11 -1.50
C ASN A 148 -4.45 -14.04 -2.61
N ASP A 149 -5.23 -14.10 -3.69
CA ASP A 149 -4.93 -14.95 -4.85
C ASP A 149 -4.11 -14.20 -5.92
N ASP A 150 -3.83 -12.91 -5.72
CA ASP A 150 -3.06 -12.09 -6.65
C ASP A 150 -1.55 -12.22 -6.42
N ALA A 151 -0.82 -12.57 -7.49
CA ALA A 151 0.62 -12.85 -7.48
C ALA A 151 1.52 -11.60 -7.46
N SER A 152 0.96 -10.41 -7.28
CA SER A 152 1.68 -9.15 -7.48
C SER A 152 2.50 -8.72 -6.25
N PHE A 153 2.23 -9.27 -5.05
CA PHE A 153 3.03 -9.04 -3.84
C PHE A 153 3.15 -10.32 -3.00
N ILE A 154 4.19 -10.37 -2.17
CA ILE A 154 4.41 -11.50 -1.24
C ILE A 154 3.41 -11.42 -0.10
N SER A 155 2.58 -12.46 0.04
CA SER A 155 1.63 -12.58 1.15
C SER A 155 2.16 -13.59 2.18
N LEU A 156 2.35 -13.15 3.42
CA LEU A 156 2.75 -14.00 4.54
C LEU A 156 1.58 -14.17 5.52
N PRO A 157 1.12 -15.40 5.82
CA PRO A 157 0.06 -15.61 6.80
C PRO A 157 0.57 -15.30 8.21
N VAL A 158 -0.04 -14.29 8.85
CA VAL A 158 0.29 -13.88 10.23
C VAL A 158 -0.54 -14.65 11.26
N ALA A 159 -1.80 -14.95 10.93
CA ALA A 159 -2.72 -15.70 11.78
C ALA A 159 -3.60 -16.62 10.91
N PRO A 160 -3.06 -17.75 10.42
CA PRO A 160 -3.76 -18.62 9.47
C PRO A 160 -5.04 -19.24 10.03
N GLU A 161 -5.10 -19.42 11.36
CA GLU A 161 -6.26 -20.01 12.05
C GLU A 161 -7.37 -18.98 12.37
N ASN A 162 -7.19 -17.71 11.96
CA ASN A 162 -8.19 -16.67 12.21
C ASN A 162 -9.46 -16.94 11.39
N ARG A 163 -10.60 -17.04 12.07
CA ARG A 163 -11.90 -17.31 11.44
C ARG A 163 -12.98 -16.37 11.96
N ARG A 164 -13.93 -16.04 11.08
CA ARG A 164 -15.13 -15.30 11.47
C ARG A 164 -16.03 -16.21 12.33
N VAL A 165 -16.57 -15.64 13.39
CA VAL A 165 -17.52 -16.32 14.29
C VAL A 165 -18.74 -15.44 14.51
N LEU A 166 -19.89 -16.08 14.69
CA LEU A 166 -21.11 -15.40 15.11
C LEU A 166 -21.12 -15.28 16.63
N VAL A 167 -21.46 -14.10 17.13
CA VAL A 167 -21.54 -13.81 18.56
C VAL A 167 -22.78 -12.97 18.83
N ALA A 168 -23.39 -13.16 20.00
CA ALA A 168 -24.48 -12.35 20.51
C ALA A 168 -24.27 -12.10 22.01
N SER A 169 -24.83 -11.01 22.53
CA SER A 169 -24.76 -10.75 23.97
C SER A 169 -25.65 -11.76 24.73
N PRO A 170 -25.29 -12.15 25.96
CA PRO A 170 -26.13 -13.06 26.75
C PRO A 170 -27.56 -12.55 26.95
N GLU A 171 -27.72 -11.22 27.07
CA GLU A 171 -29.01 -10.57 27.21
C GLU A 171 -29.87 -10.67 25.94
N TRP A 172 -29.26 -10.55 24.75
CA TRP A 172 -29.98 -10.71 23.50
C TRP A 172 -30.51 -12.14 23.35
N ILE A 173 -29.67 -13.14 23.66
CA ILE A 173 -30.04 -14.57 23.63
C ILE A 173 -31.16 -14.86 24.63
N ALA A 174 -31.11 -14.29 25.84
CA ALA A 174 -32.16 -14.48 26.85
C ALA A 174 -33.53 -13.94 26.41
N ARG A 175 -33.55 -12.86 25.61
CA ARG A 175 -34.78 -12.23 25.12
C ARG A 175 -35.34 -12.88 23.85
N HIS A 176 -34.48 -13.37 22.96
CA HIS A 176 -34.87 -13.80 21.61
C HIS A 176 -34.67 -15.30 21.34
N GLY A 177 -34.02 -16.03 22.25
CA GLY A 177 -33.59 -17.41 22.04
C GLY A 177 -32.27 -17.51 21.27
N GLU A 178 -31.61 -18.68 21.36
CA GLU A 178 -30.39 -18.96 20.60
C GLU A 178 -30.76 -19.53 19.21
N PRO A 179 -30.44 -18.82 18.11
CA PRO A 179 -30.76 -19.30 16.77
C PRO A 179 -29.95 -20.54 16.44
N GLN A 180 -30.63 -21.62 16.05
CA GLN A 180 -30.02 -22.90 15.68
C GLN A 180 -29.81 -23.03 14.17
N THR A 181 -30.47 -22.18 13.39
CA THR A 181 -30.42 -22.20 11.91
C THR A 181 -30.12 -20.81 11.34
N LEU A 182 -29.65 -20.77 10.08
CA LEU A 182 -29.37 -19.50 9.38
C LEU A 182 -30.66 -18.72 9.11
N GLU A 183 -31.75 -19.43 8.83
CA GLU A 183 -33.08 -18.85 8.61
C GLU A 183 -33.57 -18.11 9.86
N GLU A 184 -33.37 -18.67 11.06
CA GLU A 184 -33.73 -18.06 12.33
C GLU A 184 -32.99 -16.73 12.59
N LEU A 185 -31.77 -16.55 12.06
CA LEU A 185 -31.06 -15.27 12.18
C LEU A 185 -31.80 -14.15 11.44
N SER A 186 -32.40 -14.45 10.29
CA SER A 186 -33.11 -13.46 9.47
C SER A 186 -34.42 -12.98 10.10
N SER A 187 -35.10 -13.84 10.87
CA SER A 187 -36.35 -13.48 11.57
C SER A 187 -36.12 -12.72 12.87
N THR A 188 -34.93 -12.83 13.46
CA THR A 188 -34.62 -12.33 14.81
C THR A 188 -33.83 -11.01 14.80
N MET A 189 -33.35 -10.56 13.65
CA MET A 189 -32.57 -9.31 13.47
C MET A 189 -33.42 -8.05 13.13
N ARG A 190 -34.75 -8.09 13.29
CA ARG A 190 -35.63 -6.89 13.18
C ARG A 190 -35.83 -6.22 14.52
#